data_AF-A0A7C6GEX3-F1
#
_entry.id   AF-A0A7C6GEX3-F1
#
_cell.length_a   1.000
_cell.length_b   1.000
_cell.length_c   1.000
_cell.angle_alpha   90.00
_cell.angle_beta   90.00
_cell.angle_gamma   90.00
#
_symmetry.space_group_name_H-M   'P 1'
#
loop_
_entity.id
_entity.type
_entity.pdbx_description
1 polymer ?
#
loop_
_entity_poly.entity_id
_entity_poly.type
_entity_poly.pdbx_seq_one_letter_code
_entity_poly.pdbx_strand_id
1 'polypeptide(L)'
;AVSSVVTIGASTAMLGVLLSQILGISRMMLAMGRRNDLPPFFQKIHGRYKVPHLGILFTGLLILLLTLTGSFEFIVRAASFTILLYYSITNISALRQPRTEQRYGRVIPLLGLIGCLVMSVSLPLNVILVGVGLLIVGFLLRFLFHRIWNR
;
A
#
# COMPACT_ATOMS: atom_id res chain seq x y z
N ALA A 1 4.23 -31.38 19.61
CA ALA A 1 3.28 -31.64 18.50
C ALA A 1 2.52 -30.37 18.09
N VAL A 2 1.75 -29.73 18.98
CA VAL A 2 0.92 -28.55 18.65
C VAL A 2 1.74 -27.38 18.08
N SER A 3 2.88 -27.05 18.68
CA SER A 3 3.75 -25.96 18.20
C SER A 3 4.25 -26.16 16.76
N SER A 4 4.60 -27.38 16.36
CA SER A 4 5.05 -27.69 14.99
C SER A 4 3.91 -27.54 13.97
N VAL A 5 2.70 -28.00 14.32
CA VAL A 5 1.52 -27.86 13.46
C VAL A 5 1.16 -26.39 13.27
N VAL A 6 1.19 -25.60 14.36
CA VAL A 6 0.94 -24.16 14.30
C VAL A 6 1.98 -23.45 13.44
N THR A 7 3.26 -23.82 13.56
CA THR A 7 4.35 -23.20 12.77
C THR A 7 4.18 -23.48 11.28
N ILE A 8 3.90 -24.73 10.90
CA ILE A 8 3.67 -25.10 9.49
C ILE A 8 2.42 -24.42 8.93
N GLY A 9 1.34 -24.34 9.72
CA GLY A 9 0.13 -23.64 9.32
C GLY A 9 0.38 -22.13 9.12
N ALA A 10 1.03 -21.49 10.08
CA ALA A 10 1.37 -20.07 10.03
C ALA A 10 2.30 -19.74 8.85
N SER A 11 3.35 -20.54 8.62
CA SER A 11 4.28 -20.32 7.50
C SER A 11 3.55 -20.44 6.15
N THR A 12 2.68 -21.45 6.01
CA THR A 12 1.92 -21.64 4.77
C THR A 12 0.95 -20.49 4.51
N ALA A 13 0.26 -20.01 5.56
CA ALA A 13 -0.62 -18.86 5.47
C ALA A 13 0.15 -17.57 5.09
N MET A 14 1.29 -17.31 5.73
CA MET A 14 2.12 -16.12 5.42
C MET A 14 2.67 -16.14 4.00
N LEU A 15 3.11 -17.31 3.50
CA LEU A 15 3.53 -17.46 2.11
C LEU A 15 2.39 -17.15 1.13
N GLY A 16 1.18 -17.63 1.41
CA GLY A 16 -0.01 -17.31 0.62
C GLY A 16 -0.34 -15.82 0.60
N VAL A 17 -0.29 -15.16 1.76
CA VAL A 17 -0.51 -13.71 1.89
C VAL A 17 0.55 -12.93 1.10
N LEU A 18 1.83 -13.29 1.23
CA LEU A 18 2.93 -12.65 0.50
C LEU A 18 2.74 -12.75 -1.01
N LEU A 19 2.42 -13.95 -1.52
CA LEU A 19 2.19 -14.15 -2.94
C LEU A 19 1.01 -13.30 -3.45
N SER A 20 -0.09 -13.29 -2.71
CA SER A 20 -1.27 -12.49 -3.05
C SER A 20 -0.96 -10.99 -3.07
N GLN A 21 -0.21 -10.49 -2.08
CA GLN A 21 0.18 -9.09 -1.99
C GLN A 21 1.10 -8.66 -3.14
N ILE A 22 2.12 -9.47 -3.48
CA ILE A 22 3.02 -9.17 -4.60
C ILE A 22 2.23 -9.06 -5.91
N LEU A 23 1.32 -10.00 -6.17
CA LEU A 23 0.50 -10.00 -7.39
C LEU A 23 -0.50 -8.82 -7.39
N GLY A 24 -1.12 -8.52 -6.26
CA GLY A 24 -2.05 -7.41 -6.10
C GLY A 24 -1.39 -6.06 -6.35
N ILE A 25 -0.26 -5.79 -5.68
CA ILE A 25 0.48 -4.53 -5.82
C ILE A 25 1.02 -4.37 -7.24
N SER A 26 1.54 -5.44 -7.85
CA SER A 26 2.05 -5.39 -9.23
C SER A 26 0.97 -4.99 -10.24
N ARG A 27 -0.28 -5.45 -10.04
CA ARG A 27 -1.42 -5.06 -10.89
C ARG A 27 -1.88 -3.63 -10.62
N MET A 28 -1.82 -3.17 -9.37
CA MET A 28 -2.08 -1.78 -9.02
C MET A 28 -1.06 -0.85 -9.70
N MET A 29 0.23 -1.19 -9.67
CA MET A 29 1.28 -0.46 -10.37
C MET A 29 1.08 -0.43 -11.89
N LEU A 30 0.65 -1.56 -12.49
CA LEU A 30 0.30 -1.62 -13.91
C LEU A 30 -0.83 -0.65 -14.25
N ALA A 31 -1.89 -0.61 -13.43
CA ALA A 31 -3.02 0.29 -13.63
C ALA A 31 -2.61 1.76 -13.47
N MET A 32 -1.76 2.08 -12.49
CA MET A 32 -1.20 3.41 -12.28
C MET A 32 -0.26 3.84 -13.42
N GLY A 33 0.57 2.92 -13.94
CA GLY A 33 1.43 3.16 -15.09
C GLY A 33 0.64 3.48 -16.36
N ARG A 34 -0.51 2.81 -16.57
CA ARG A 34 -1.45 3.13 -17.68
C ARG A 34 -2.14 4.50 -17.53
N ARG A 35 -2.30 4.98 -16.30
CA ARG A 35 -2.84 6.32 -16.00
C ARG A 35 -1.77 7.42 -15.98
N ASN A 36 -0.52 7.09 -16.29
CA ASN A 36 0.64 7.97 -16.17
C ASN A 36 0.85 8.53 -14.75
N ASP A 37 0.33 7.86 -13.71
CA ASP A 37 0.63 8.17 -12.30
C ASP A 37 1.98 7.57 -11.88
N LEU A 38 2.47 6.58 -12.62
CA LEU A 38 3.80 5.97 -12.51
C LEU A 38 4.48 5.99 -13.88
N PRO A 39 5.82 5.86 -13.95
CA PRO A 39 6.52 5.82 -15.21
C PRO A 39 6.00 4.73 -16.15
N PRO A 40 5.94 4.98 -17.47
CA PRO A 40 5.28 4.08 -18.40
C PRO A 40 5.95 2.74 -18.60
N PHE A 41 7.17 2.54 -18.10
CA PHE A 41 7.74 1.20 -18.06
C PHE A 41 6.89 0.24 -17.22
N PHE A 42 6.22 0.71 -16.17
CA PHE A 42 5.29 -0.12 -15.39
C PHE A 42 4.02 -0.53 -16.13
N GLN A 43 3.72 0.10 -17.28
CA GLN A 43 2.58 -0.29 -18.12
C GLN A 43 2.86 -1.56 -18.94
N LYS A 44 4.14 -1.97 -19.06
CA LYS A 44 4.55 -3.10 -19.90
C LYS A 44 4.14 -4.43 -19.28
N ILE A 45 3.52 -5.26 -20.10
CA ILE A 45 3.12 -6.62 -19.76
C ILE A 45 4.07 -7.59 -20.47
N HIS A 46 4.41 -8.70 -19.82
CA HIS A 46 5.23 -9.73 -20.44
C HIS A 46 4.48 -10.42 -21.59
N GLY A 47 5.10 -10.51 -22.77
CA GLY A 47 4.42 -10.95 -23.99
C GLY A 47 3.85 -12.38 -23.94
N ARG A 48 4.55 -13.31 -23.29
CA ARG A 48 4.14 -14.72 -23.19
C ARG A 48 3.19 -15.01 -22.03
N TYR A 49 3.56 -14.57 -20.83
CA TYR A 49 2.85 -14.86 -19.57
C TYR A 49 1.75 -13.85 -19.23
N LYS A 50 1.65 -12.74 -19.97
CA LYS A 50 0.66 -11.67 -19.74
C LYS A 50 0.65 -11.08 -18.32
N VAL A 51 1.81 -11.06 -17.66
CA VAL A 51 1.99 -10.51 -16.30
C VAL A 51 2.80 -9.20 -16.28
N PRO A 52 2.53 -8.29 -15.32
CA PRO A 52 3.35 -7.08 -15.10
C PRO A 52 4.67 -7.43 -14.41
N HIS A 53 5.60 -8.04 -15.15
CA HIS A 53 6.89 -8.52 -14.65
C HIS A 53 7.73 -7.44 -13.95
N LEU A 54 7.72 -6.21 -14.45
CA LEU A 54 8.45 -5.10 -13.81
C LEU A 54 7.85 -4.71 -12.45
N GLY A 55 6.52 -4.77 -12.30
CA GLY A 55 5.86 -4.56 -11.01
C GLY A 55 6.22 -5.65 -10.00
N ILE A 56 6.27 -6.91 -10.46
CA ILE A 56 6.64 -8.07 -9.61
C ILE A 56 8.09 -7.94 -9.15
N LEU A 57 9.01 -7.63 -10.07
CA LEU A 57 10.43 -7.47 -9.75
C LEU A 57 10.65 -6.32 -8.77
N PHE A 58 10.01 -5.17 -9.00
CA PHE A 58 10.14 -4.01 -8.13
C PHE A 58 9.59 -4.26 -6.72
N THR A 59 8.39 -4.83 -6.62
CA THR A 59 7.77 -5.17 -5.33
C THR A 59 8.59 -6.22 -4.58
N GLY A 60 9.05 -7.27 -5.27
CA GLY A 60 9.93 -8.28 -4.69
C GLY A 60 11.25 -7.71 -4.19
N LEU A 61 11.90 -6.83 -4.97
CA LEU A 61 13.15 -6.17 -4.58
C LEU A 61 12.96 -5.27 -3.35
N LEU A 62 11.87 -4.51 -3.29
CA LEU A 62 11.54 -3.69 -2.12
C LEU A 62 11.31 -4.53 -0.87
N ILE A 63 10.54 -5.62 -0.98
CA ILE A 63 10.31 -6.55 0.14
C ILE A 63 11.64 -7.15 0.61
N LEU A 64 12.50 -7.59 -0.32
CA LEU A 64 13.80 -8.16 -0.02
C LEU A 64 14.69 -7.14 0.71
N LEU A 65 14.76 -5.89 0.23
CA LEU A 65 15.55 -4.84 0.84
C LEU A 65 15.04 -4.53 2.26
N LEU A 66 13.73 -4.36 2.44
CA LEU A 66 13.12 -4.15 3.75
C LEU A 66 13.37 -5.32 4.71
N THR A 67 13.39 -6.54 4.21
CA THR A 67 13.66 -7.75 5.02
C THR A 67 15.12 -7.81 5.47
N LEU A 68 16.06 -7.35 4.63
CA LEU A 68 17.48 -7.34 4.95
C LEU A 68 17.89 -6.18 5.88
N THR A 69 17.26 -5.01 5.73
CA THR A 69 17.71 -3.79 6.42
C THR A 69 16.79 -3.34 7.55
N GLY A 70 15.51 -3.72 7.54
CA GLY A 70 14.51 -3.19 8.47
C GLY A 70 14.32 -4.07 9.70
N SER A 71 14.05 -3.44 10.85
CA SER A 71 13.64 -4.17 12.04
C SER A 71 12.15 -4.52 11.98
N PHE A 72 11.80 -5.75 12.34
CA PHE A 72 10.41 -6.25 12.29
C PHE A 72 9.44 -5.32 13.03
N GLU A 73 9.79 -4.90 14.24
CA GLU A 73 8.94 -4.03 15.06
C GLU A 73 8.68 -2.67 14.39
N PHE A 74 9.72 -2.09 13.77
CA PHE A 74 9.58 -0.83 13.04
C PHE A 74 8.74 -0.99 11.78
N ILE A 75 8.99 -2.04 10.99
CA ILE A 75 8.24 -2.33 9.76
C ILE A 75 6.75 -2.50 10.07
N VAL A 76 6.41 -3.28 11.09
CA VAL A 76 5.02 -3.54 11.48
C VAL A 76 4.34 -2.24 11.91
N ARG A 77 4.98 -1.45 12.77
CA ARG A 77 4.41 -0.17 13.22
C ARG A 77 4.21 0.81 12.06
N ALA A 78 5.21 0.95 11.18
CA ALA A 78 5.14 1.80 9.99
C ALA A 78 4.04 1.35 9.01
N ALA A 79 3.91 0.03 8.80
CA ALA A 79 2.85 -0.54 7.96
C ALA A 79 1.46 -0.27 8.55
N SER A 80 1.26 -0.48 9.87
CA SER A 80 0.00 -0.18 10.54
C SER A 80 -0.40 1.28 10.38
N PHE A 81 0.52 2.22 10.60
CA PHE A 81 0.25 3.64 10.40
C PHE A 81 -0.08 3.97 8.94
N THR A 82 0.67 3.41 7.98
CA THR A 82 0.41 3.60 6.55
C THR A 82 -0.98 3.11 6.15
N ILE A 83 -1.42 1.97 6.71
CA ILE A 83 -2.76 1.44 6.49
C ILE A 83 -3.84 2.34 7.10
N LEU A 84 -3.63 2.86 8.31
CA LEU A 84 -4.55 3.83 8.93
C LEU A 84 -4.67 5.12 8.11
N LEU A 85 -3.55 5.62 7.58
CA LEU A 85 -3.56 6.76 6.67
C LEU A 85 -4.30 6.45 5.37
N TYR A 86 -4.03 5.29 4.76
CA TYR A 86 -4.74 4.84 3.56
C TYR A 86 -6.25 4.82 3.79
N TYR A 87 -6.71 4.20 4.88
CA TYR A 87 -8.14 4.18 5.22
C TYR A 87 -8.69 5.57 5.58
N SER A 88 -7.91 6.44 6.20
CA SER A 88 -8.31 7.83 6.43
C SER A 88 -8.58 8.55 5.11
N ILE A 89 -7.68 8.42 4.13
CA ILE A 89 -7.83 8.99 2.78
C ILE A 89 -9.03 8.37 2.06
N THR A 90 -9.23 7.05 2.17
CA THR A 90 -10.41 6.37 1.60
C THR A 90 -11.70 6.91 2.20
N ASN A 91 -11.77 7.09 3.52
CA ASN A 91 -12.95 7.64 4.19
C ASN A 91 -13.24 9.09 3.79
N ILE A 92 -12.20 9.94 3.69
CA ILE A 92 -12.33 11.31 3.17
C ILE A 92 -12.83 11.29 1.71
N SER A 93 -12.31 10.39 0.88
CA SER A 93 -12.73 10.24 -0.51
C SER A 93 -14.20 9.82 -0.60
N ALA A 94 -14.62 8.87 0.24
CA ALA A 94 -16.01 8.44 0.33
C ALA A 94 -16.94 9.57 0.79
N LEU A 95 -16.50 10.43 1.72
CA LEU A 95 -17.27 11.61 2.15
C LEU A 95 -17.44 12.64 1.03
N ARG A 96 -16.45 12.77 0.14
CA ARG A 96 -16.49 13.67 -1.03
C ARG A 96 -17.28 13.10 -2.22
N GLN A 97 -17.61 11.82 -2.20
CA GLN A 97 -18.39 11.18 -3.26
C GLN A 97 -19.82 11.73 -3.34
N PRO A 98 -20.40 11.91 -4.55
CA PRO A 98 -21.78 12.36 -4.71
C PRO A 98 -22.78 11.43 -4.00
N ARG A 99 -23.83 12.01 -3.41
CA ARG A 99 -24.83 11.24 -2.63
C ARG A 99 -25.53 10.15 -3.43
N THR A 100 -25.64 10.30 -4.75
CA THR A 100 -26.23 9.32 -5.67
C THR A 100 -25.42 8.04 -5.79
N GLU A 101 -24.11 8.10 -5.55
CA GLU A 101 -23.21 6.94 -5.60
C GLU A 101 -22.85 6.41 -4.21
N GLN A 102 -23.27 7.09 -3.13
CA GLN A 102 -23.01 6.70 -1.75
C GLN A 102 -23.93 5.55 -1.33
N ARG A 103 -23.42 4.32 -1.35
CA ARG A 103 -24.17 3.12 -0.95
C ARG A 103 -24.51 3.06 0.54
N TYR A 104 -23.61 3.58 1.36
CA TYR A 104 -23.77 3.69 2.80
C TYR A 104 -23.54 5.16 3.16
N GLY A 105 -24.54 5.83 3.73
CA GLY A 105 -24.52 7.28 3.97
C GLY A 105 -23.30 7.77 4.76
N ARG A 106 -23.17 9.09 4.93
CA ARG A 106 -21.95 9.74 5.44
C ARG A 106 -21.52 9.37 6.86
N VAL A 107 -22.36 8.71 7.65
CA VAL A 107 -22.07 8.33 9.03
C VAL A 107 -20.95 7.28 9.09
N ILE A 108 -20.99 6.26 8.25
CA ILE A 108 -19.99 5.18 8.25
C ILE A 108 -18.58 5.71 7.95
N PRO A 109 -18.35 6.44 6.84
CA PRO A 109 -17.01 6.95 6.56
C PRO A 109 -16.55 8.01 7.57
N LEU A 110 -17.47 8.76 8.18
CA LEU A 110 -17.11 9.70 9.25
C LEU A 110 -16.60 8.98 10.50
N LEU A 111 -17.32 7.95 10.96
CA LEU A 111 -16.89 7.14 12.10
C LEU A 111 -15.57 6.41 11.81
N GLY A 112 -15.43 5.87 10.59
CA GLY A 112 -14.19 5.26 10.13
C GLY A 112 -13.01 6.24 10.13
N LEU A 113 -13.21 7.47 9.66
CA LEU A 113 -12.20 8.52 9.68
C LEU A 113 -11.78 8.88 11.11
N ILE A 114 -12.75 9.09 12.01
CA ILE A 114 -12.46 9.41 13.42
C ILE A 114 -11.68 8.26 14.06
N GLY A 115 -12.11 7.01 13.85
CA GLY A 115 -11.42 5.83 14.37
C GLY A 115 -9.99 5.72 13.87
N CYS A 116 -9.76 5.92 12.57
CA CYS A 116 -8.41 5.89 12.00
C CYS A 116 -7.52 7.00 12.57
N LEU A 117 -8.04 8.23 12.71
CA LEU A 117 -7.28 9.36 13.24
C LEU A 117 -6.93 9.17 14.72
N VAL A 118 -7.88 8.74 15.55
CA VAL A 118 -7.63 8.48 16.98
C VAL A 118 -6.56 7.40 17.13
N MET A 119 -6.67 6.29 16.40
CA MET A 119 -5.66 5.22 16.45
C MET A 119 -4.30 5.68 15.92
N SER A 120 -4.28 6.56 14.92
CA SER A 120 -3.03 7.10 14.35
C SER A 120 -2.28 8.00 15.34
N VAL A 121 -2.99 8.77 16.16
CA VAL A 121 -2.37 9.66 17.16
C VAL A 121 -1.82 8.87 18.36
N SER A 122 -2.38 7.70 18.66
CA SER A 122 -1.86 6.80 19.70
C SER A 122 -0.53 6.12 19.34
N LEU A 123 -0.07 6.22 18.09
CA LEU A 123 1.20 5.64 17.65
C LEU A 123 2.39 6.55 18.02
N PRO A 124 3.58 5.96 18.24
CA PRO A 124 4.75 6.73 18.63
C PRO A 124 5.21 7.68 17.51
N LEU A 125 5.70 8.86 17.90
CA LEU A 125 6.07 9.96 17.00
C LEU A 125 7.02 9.55 15.87
N ASN A 126 7.97 8.66 16.14
CA ASN A 126 8.90 8.13 15.14
C ASN A 126 8.17 7.47 13.97
N VAL A 127 7.09 6.75 14.22
CA VAL A 127 6.30 6.05 13.19
C VAL A 127 5.46 7.05 12.39
N ILE A 128 4.88 8.04 13.07
CA ILE A 128 4.14 9.13 12.43
C ILE A 128 5.06 9.88 11.45
N LEU A 129 6.25 10.27 11.91
CA LEU A 129 7.24 10.96 11.07
C LEU A 129 7.63 10.15 9.84
N VAL A 130 7.83 8.84 10.00
CA VAL A 130 8.17 7.94 8.88
C VAL A 130 7.02 7.83 7.89
N GLY A 131 5.79 7.68 8.37
CA GLY A 131 4.63 7.60 7.46
C GLY A 131 4.30 8.91 6.76
N VAL A 132 4.43 10.05 7.46
CA VAL A 132 4.33 11.38 6.84
C VAL A 132 5.46 11.57 5.82
N GLY A 133 6.69 11.17 6.16
CA GLY A 133 7.82 11.15 5.24
C GLY A 133 7.55 10.31 4.00
N LEU A 134 6.98 9.12 4.16
CA LEU A 134 6.62 8.23 3.06
C LEU A 134 5.55 8.86 2.14
N LEU A 135 4.55 9.53 2.73
CA LEU A 135 3.55 10.29 1.96
C LEU A 135 4.19 11.43 1.18
N ILE A 136 5.06 12.22 1.81
CA ILE A 136 5.76 13.32 1.16
C ILE A 136 6.62 12.79 0.00
N VAL A 137 7.37 11.72 0.23
CA VAL A 137 8.16 11.05 -0.81
C VAL A 137 7.25 10.56 -1.95
N GLY A 138 6.12 9.92 -1.64
CA GLY A 138 5.14 9.49 -2.64
C GLY A 138 4.59 10.64 -3.48
N PHE A 139 4.22 11.76 -2.84
CA PHE A 139 3.76 12.97 -3.53
C PHE A 139 4.87 13.61 -4.36
N LEU A 140 6.10 13.69 -3.85
CA LEU A 140 7.25 14.22 -4.57
C LEU A 140 7.59 13.34 -5.78
N LEU A 141 7.62 12.02 -5.62
CA LEU A 141 7.82 11.09 -6.73
C LEU A 141 6.74 11.28 -7.79
N ARG A 142 5.46 11.37 -7.40
CA ARG A 142 4.37 11.64 -8.33
C ARG A 142 4.55 12.98 -9.04
N PHE A 143 4.91 14.03 -8.32
CA PHE A 143 5.13 15.36 -8.90
C PHE A 143 6.33 15.39 -9.86
N LEU A 144 7.45 14.77 -9.48
CA LEU A 144 8.64 14.61 -10.31
C LEU A 144 8.32 13.79 -11.57
N PHE A 145 7.65 12.65 -11.44
CA PHE A 145 7.27 11.84 -12.59
C PHE A 145 6.30 12.55 -13.51
N HIS A 146 5.33 13.29 -12.97
CA HIS A 146 4.42 14.11 -13.77
C HIS A 146 5.17 15.23 -14.50
N ARG A 147 6.18 15.85 -13.87
CA ARG A 147 6.98 16.90 -14.50
C ARG A 147 7.95 16.38 -15.57
N ILE A 148 8.50 15.18 -15.38
CA ILE A 148 9.47 14.56 -16.29
C ILE A 148 8.76 13.94 -17.52
N TRP A 149 7.56 13.38 -17.33
CA TRP A 149 6.86 12.64 -18.39
C TRP A 149 5.75 13.44 -19.10
N ASN A 150 5.32 14.58 -18.55
CA ASN A 150 4.38 15.50 -19.22
C ASN A 150 5.11 16.60 -20.03
N ARG A 151 6.33 16.31 -20.50
CA ARG A 151 7.05 17.01 -21.57
C ARG A 151 7.10 16.09 -22.79
#